data_AF-A0A835F3E1-F1
#
_entry.id   AF-A0A835F3E1-F1
#
_cell.length_a   1.000
_cell.length_b   1.000
_cell.length_c   1.000
_cell.angle_alpha   90.00
_cell.angle_beta   90.00
_cell.angle_gamma   90.00
#
_symmetry.space_group_name_H-M   'P 1'
#
loop_
_entity.id
_entity.type
_entity.pdbx_description
1 polymer ?
#
loop_
_entity_poly.entity_id
_entity_poly.type
_entity_poly.pdbx_seq_one_letter_code
_entity_poly.pdbx_strand_id
1 'polypeptide(L)'
;MALMAAAAVSPSCGAWELNIRMPTARAVEEAASRLAAESSDAAAPLIHALRPLVGSGGELGRRGGVRCDSWRLAVEAHNKRDWKTVPADCEDYVGHYMLGDHYRRDSRVVVDEAIAYAEGLKLAGNGKEVWVFDIDETSLSNLPYYAEHGFGYTLI
;
A
#
# COMPACT_ATOMS: atom_id res chain seq x y z
N MET A 1 2.83 -59.85 33.51
CA MET A 1 2.49 -61.13 32.85
C MET A 1 1.24 -60.89 32.02
N ALA A 2 1.40 -60.63 30.72
CA ALA A 2 0.46 -60.81 29.61
C ALA A 2 0.98 -60.01 28.41
N LEU A 3 0.98 -60.66 27.25
CA LEU A 3 1.74 -60.36 26.04
C LEU A 3 1.10 -59.30 25.12
N MET A 4 2.00 -58.62 24.40
CA MET A 4 1.95 -57.99 23.07
C MET A 4 0.75 -58.26 22.14
N ALA A 5 0.33 -57.20 21.43
CA ALA A 5 0.14 -57.21 19.97
C ALA A 5 0.18 -55.77 19.43
N ALA A 6 1.26 -55.39 18.71
CA ALA A 6 1.30 -54.17 17.91
C ALA A 6 1.44 -54.57 16.43
N ALA A 7 0.47 -54.14 15.62
CA ALA A 7 0.40 -54.41 14.19
C ALA A 7 1.46 -53.58 13.44
N ALA A 8 2.12 -54.22 12.47
CA ALA A 8 3.01 -53.58 11.53
C ALA A 8 2.22 -52.75 10.51
N VAL A 9 2.55 -51.47 10.39
CA VAL A 9 2.23 -50.65 9.21
C VAL A 9 3.53 -49.99 8.76
N SER A 10 4.00 -50.36 7.58
CA SER A 10 5.17 -49.77 6.94
C SER A 10 4.83 -48.38 6.41
N PRO A 11 5.59 -47.31 6.72
CA PRO A 11 5.50 -46.07 5.99
C PRO A 11 6.50 -46.10 4.82
N SER A 12 5.99 -46.16 3.59
CA SER A 12 6.79 -45.82 2.42
C SER A 12 6.98 -44.30 2.39
N CYS A 13 8.12 -43.83 2.90
CA CYS A 13 8.58 -42.46 2.67
C CYS A 13 9.44 -42.44 1.41
N GLY A 14 8.89 -41.95 0.30
CA GLY A 14 9.69 -41.53 -0.84
C GLY A 14 10.43 -40.23 -0.49
N ALA A 15 11.76 -40.30 -0.39
CA ALA A 15 12.61 -39.13 -0.30
C ALA A 15 12.63 -38.41 -1.66
N TRP A 16 12.27 -37.13 -1.67
CA TRP A 16 12.48 -36.25 -2.81
C TRP A 16 13.89 -35.65 -2.67
N GLU A 17 14.81 -36.00 -3.58
CA GLU A 17 16.12 -35.38 -3.64
C GLU A 17 15.99 -33.94 -4.17
N LEU A 18 16.28 -32.96 -3.32
CA LEU A 18 16.51 -31.58 -3.71
C LEU A 18 17.91 -31.44 -4.33
N ASN A 19 17.99 -31.37 -5.65
CA ASN A 19 19.24 -31.08 -6.35
C ASN A 19 19.52 -29.57 -6.34
N ILE A 20 19.94 -29.03 -5.19
CA ILE A 20 20.41 -27.64 -5.09
C ILE A 20 21.87 -27.60 -5.54
N ARG A 21 22.10 -27.21 -6.80
CA ARG A 21 23.45 -26.96 -7.31
C ARG A 21 23.95 -25.63 -6.75
N MET A 22 24.90 -25.67 -5.82
CA MET A 22 25.59 -24.46 -5.36
C MET A 22 26.26 -23.76 -6.56
N PRO A 23 26.07 -22.44 -6.72
CA PRO A 23 26.76 -21.69 -7.76
C PRO A 23 28.26 -21.74 -7.51
N THR A 24 29.04 -21.91 -8.58
CA THR A 24 30.50 -21.89 -8.50
C THR A 24 30.98 -20.52 -8.03
N ALA A 25 32.05 -20.47 -7.23
CA ALA A 25 32.63 -19.22 -6.70
C ALA A 25 32.82 -18.14 -7.78
N ARG A 26 33.24 -18.54 -8.98
CA ARG A 26 33.39 -17.64 -10.14
C ARG A 26 32.10 -16.98 -10.61
N ALA A 27 30.98 -17.69 -10.56
CA ALA A 27 29.67 -17.15 -10.93
C ALA A 27 29.15 -16.16 -9.87
N VAL A 28 29.47 -16.40 -8.59
CA VAL A 28 29.18 -15.48 -7.49
C VAL A 28 30.05 -14.21 -7.60
N GLU A 29 31.32 -14.37 -7.98
CA GLU A 29 32.28 -13.27 -8.13
C GLU A 29 32.01 -12.40 -9.36
N GLU A 30 31.61 -12.99 -10.49
CA GLU A 30 31.17 -12.24 -11.67
C GLU A 30 29.87 -11.46 -11.38
N ALA A 31 28.92 -12.04 -10.64
CA ALA A 31 27.71 -11.33 -10.22
C ALA A 31 28.02 -10.19 -9.24
N ALA A 32 28.91 -10.42 -8.27
CA ALA A 32 29.36 -9.39 -7.32
C ALA A 32 30.09 -8.23 -8.03
N SER A 33 30.91 -8.53 -9.05
CA SER A 33 31.59 -7.51 -9.85
C SER A 33 30.64 -6.65 -10.69
N ARG A 34 29.53 -7.22 -11.16
CA ARG A 34 28.48 -6.49 -11.91
C ARG A 34 27.71 -5.52 -11.01
N LEU A 35 27.38 -5.94 -9.79
CA LEU A 35 26.77 -5.08 -8.77
C LEU A 35 27.72 -3.97 -8.31
N ALA A 36 29.03 -4.26 -8.23
CA ALA A 36 30.03 -3.26 -7.89
C ALA A 36 30.18 -2.18 -8.99
N ALA A 37 30.14 -2.58 -10.26
CA ALA A 37 30.24 -1.66 -11.40
C ALA A 37 29.02 -0.73 -11.56
N GLU A 38 27.82 -1.14 -11.12
CA GLU A 38 26.62 -0.29 -11.12
C GLU A 38 26.61 0.77 -9.99
N SER A 39 27.49 0.63 -8.99
CA SER A 39 27.49 1.47 -7.78
C SER A 39 28.56 2.57 -7.75
N SER A 40 29.44 2.65 -8.76
CA SER A 40 30.67 3.46 -8.66
C SER A 40 30.70 4.79 -9.43
N ASP A 41 29.57 5.34 -9.90
CA ASP A 41 29.60 6.64 -10.59
C ASP A 41 28.46 7.58 -10.20
N ALA A 42 28.57 8.15 -8.99
CA ALA A 42 28.34 9.59 -8.71
C ALA A 42 28.43 9.86 -7.19
N ALA A 43 29.53 10.44 -6.75
CA ALA A 43 29.65 11.03 -5.41
C ALA A 43 28.72 12.27 -5.32
N ALA A 44 27.73 12.26 -4.43
CA ALA A 44 26.90 13.43 -4.15
C ALA A 44 27.47 14.26 -2.99
N PRO A 45 27.51 15.60 -3.08
CA PRO A 45 28.16 16.45 -2.10
C PRO A 45 27.34 16.57 -0.81
N LEU A 46 28.08 16.67 0.29
CA LEU A 46 27.62 16.67 1.67
C LEU A 46 27.06 18.05 2.09
N ILE A 47 25.84 18.44 1.68
CA ILE A 47 25.08 19.52 2.33
C ILE A 47 23.57 19.18 2.35
N HIS A 48 23.00 19.13 3.57
CA HIS A 48 21.59 18.95 3.99
C HIS A 48 21.03 17.53 4.17
N ALA A 49 21.52 16.82 5.20
CA ALA A 49 20.81 15.71 5.84
C ALA A 49 19.71 16.20 6.82
N LEU A 50 18.75 16.98 6.30
CA LEU A 50 17.38 17.07 6.85
C LEU A 50 16.36 16.40 5.89
N ARG A 51 16.86 15.71 4.87
CA ARG A 51 16.12 14.92 3.88
C ARG A 51 16.78 13.54 3.77
N PRO A 52 16.14 12.45 4.21
CA PRO A 52 16.64 11.11 3.98
C PRO A 52 16.83 10.87 2.47
N LEU A 53 18.01 10.38 2.07
CA LEU A 53 18.33 9.96 0.69
C LEU A 53 17.56 8.71 0.26
N VAL A 54 16.77 8.12 1.17
CA VAL A 54 15.70 7.18 0.85
C VAL A 54 14.44 7.69 1.53
N GLY A 55 13.72 8.57 0.84
CA GLY A 55 12.31 8.78 1.18
C GLY A 55 11.56 7.48 0.87
N SER A 56 10.47 7.19 1.60
CA SER A 56 9.58 6.05 1.29
C SER A 56 8.98 6.11 -0.13
N GLY A 57 9.24 7.19 -0.86
CA GLY A 57 9.25 7.21 -2.30
C GLY A 57 10.50 6.55 -2.87
N GLY A 58 10.56 5.22 -2.82
CA GLY A 58 11.69 4.46 -3.35
C GLY A 58 12.01 4.79 -4.81
N GLU A 59 13.06 4.12 -5.30
CA GLU A 59 13.65 4.14 -6.65
C GLU A 59 12.65 4.01 -7.83
N LEU A 60 11.35 3.85 -7.53
CA LEU A 60 10.18 3.48 -8.32
C LEU A 60 9.27 4.66 -8.70
N GLY A 61 9.53 5.90 -8.24
CA GLY A 61 8.92 7.10 -8.84
C GLY A 61 9.51 7.52 -10.19
N ARG A 62 10.40 6.71 -10.77
CA ARG A 62 11.57 7.21 -11.53
C ARG A 62 11.46 7.15 -13.06
N ARG A 63 10.34 6.76 -13.68
CA ARG A 63 10.23 6.70 -15.16
C ARG A 63 8.94 7.18 -15.86
N GLY A 64 7.83 7.55 -15.20
CA GLY A 64 6.56 7.74 -15.95
C GLY A 64 5.47 8.71 -15.46
N GLY A 65 5.55 9.35 -14.29
CA GLY A 65 4.44 10.20 -13.82
C GLY A 65 4.48 10.56 -12.34
N VAL A 66 3.36 11.08 -11.84
CA VAL A 66 3.14 11.34 -10.41
C VAL A 66 2.89 9.99 -9.73
N ARG A 67 3.69 9.61 -8.73
CA ARG A 67 3.45 8.38 -7.96
C ARG A 67 2.02 8.38 -7.41
N CYS A 68 1.35 7.22 -7.37
CA CYS A 68 -0.06 7.12 -7.03
C CYS A 68 -0.42 7.69 -5.63
N ASP A 69 0.52 7.64 -4.68
CA ASP A 69 0.41 8.30 -3.38
C ASP A 69 0.37 9.84 -3.50
N SER A 70 1.24 10.39 -4.33
CA SER A 70 1.32 11.81 -4.63
C SER A 70 0.15 12.28 -5.49
N TRP A 71 -0.35 11.43 -6.39
CA TRP A 71 -1.55 11.69 -7.19
C TRP A 71 -2.78 11.74 -6.29
N ARG A 72 -2.97 10.75 -5.40
CA ARG A 72 -4.05 10.75 -4.40
C ARG A 72 -3.98 12.02 -3.56
N LEU A 73 -2.80 12.35 -3.00
CA LEU A 73 -2.63 13.57 -2.22
C LEU A 73 -2.99 14.84 -3.02
N ALA A 74 -2.62 14.90 -4.29
CA ALA A 74 -2.97 16.03 -5.15
C ALA A 74 -4.49 16.12 -5.41
N VAL A 75 -5.20 14.98 -5.52
CA VAL A 75 -6.66 14.94 -5.63
C VAL A 75 -7.31 15.42 -4.34
N GLU A 76 -6.93 14.85 -3.19
CA GLU A 76 -7.49 15.21 -1.87
C GLU A 76 -7.23 16.68 -1.51
N ALA A 77 -6.06 17.20 -1.86
CA ALA A 77 -5.69 18.61 -1.63
C ALA A 77 -6.23 19.56 -2.71
N HIS A 78 -7.08 19.08 -3.63
CA HIS A 78 -7.68 19.87 -4.71
C HIS A 78 -6.68 20.52 -5.69
N ASN A 79 -5.45 20.01 -5.75
CA ASN A 79 -4.41 20.44 -6.68
C ASN A 79 -4.57 19.77 -8.06
N LYS A 80 -5.11 18.55 -8.09
CA LYS A 80 -5.47 17.81 -9.30
C LYS A 80 -6.99 17.78 -9.42
N ARG A 81 -7.53 18.58 -10.33
CA ARG A 81 -8.98 18.75 -10.57
C ARG A 81 -9.39 18.16 -11.91
N ASP A 82 -10.70 17.98 -12.07
CA ASP A 82 -11.37 17.56 -13.32
C ASP A 82 -10.83 16.25 -13.92
N TRP A 83 -10.24 15.39 -13.08
CA TRP A 83 -9.86 14.04 -13.48
C TRP A 83 -11.13 13.21 -13.72
N LYS A 84 -11.09 12.36 -14.74
CA LYS A 84 -12.25 11.55 -15.15
C LYS A 84 -12.18 10.13 -14.59
N THR A 85 -10.97 9.60 -14.50
CA THR A 85 -10.67 8.29 -13.94
C THR A 85 -9.39 8.32 -13.15
N VAL A 86 -9.24 7.34 -12.27
CA VAL A 86 -7.96 6.99 -11.66
C VAL A 86 -6.97 6.64 -12.79
N PRO A 87 -5.70 7.07 -12.73
CA PRO A 87 -4.67 6.59 -13.66
C PRO A 87 -4.61 5.07 -13.67
N ALA A 88 -4.53 4.45 -14.85
CA ALA A 88 -4.58 2.99 -14.98
C ALA A 88 -3.46 2.28 -14.20
N ASP A 89 -2.28 2.89 -14.13
CA ASP A 89 -1.13 2.41 -13.34
C ASP A 89 -1.33 2.55 -11.82
N CYS A 90 -2.41 3.19 -11.38
CA CYS A 90 -2.77 3.39 -9.98
C CYS A 90 -3.94 2.53 -9.50
N GLU A 91 -4.52 1.66 -10.33
CA GLU A 91 -5.59 0.74 -9.93
C GLU A 91 -5.21 -0.04 -8.66
N ASP A 92 -4.10 -0.78 -8.71
CA ASP A 92 -3.64 -1.60 -7.58
C ASP A 92 -3.38 -0.76 -6.33
N TYR A 93 -2.78 0.42 -6.51
CA TYR A 93 -2.54 1.34 -5.40
C TYR A 93 -3.85 1.76 -4.72
N VAL A 94 -4.86 2.16 -5.51
CA VAL A 94 -6.16 2.58 -4.96
C VAL A 94 -6.86 1.40 -4.31
N GLY A 95 -6.84 0.21 -4.94
CA GLY A 95 -7.39 -1.01 -4.36
C GLY A 95 -6.78 -1.33 -2.99
N HIS A 96 -5.44 -1.30 -2.88
CA HIS A 96 -4.74 -1.51 -1.61
C HIS A 96 -5.04 -0.43 -0.56
N TYR A 97 -5.17 0.84 -0.98
CA TYR A 97 -5.53 1.93 -0.09
C TYR A 97 -6.95 1.76 0.48
N MET A 98 -7.92 1.44 -0.38
CA MET A 98 -9.35 1.33 -0.03
C MET A 98 -9.69 0.06 0.75
N LEU A 99 -9.14 -1.09 0.35
CA LEU A 99 -9.39 -2.39 1.00
C LEU A 99 -8.48 -2.63 2.20
N GLY A 100 -7.33 -1.95 2.27
CA GLY A 100 -6.41 -2.01 3.38
C GLY A 100 -6.81 -1.12 4.55
N ASP A 101 -5.86 -0.95 5.47
CA ASP A 101 -6.07 -0.17 6.69
C ASP A 101 -6.05 1.35 6.46
N HIS A 102 -5.44 1.82 5.37
CA HIS A 102 -5.13 3.24 5.19
C HIS A 102 -6.38 4.09 5.07
N TYR A 103 -7.32 3.76 4.18
CA TYR A 103 -8.57 4.50 4.05
C TYR A 103 -9.32 4.59 5.39
N ARG A 104 -9.43 3.48 6.13
CA ARG A 104 -10.10 3.43 7.43
C ARG A 104 -9.42 4.34 8.48
N ARG A 105 -8.09 4.42 8.47
CA ARG A 105 -7.33 5.29 9.39
C ARG A 105 -7.50 6.75 9.02
N ASP A 106 -7.40 7.09 7.74
CA ASP A 106 -7.60 8.45 7.23
C ASP A 106 -9.02 8.94 7.55
N SER A 107 -10.06 8.12 7.28
CA SER A 107 -11.46 8.46 7.63
C SER A 107 -11.66 8.65 9.14
N ARG A 108 -11.04 7.79 9.96
CA ARG A 108 -11.14 7.91 11.42
C ARG A 108 -10.61 9.24 11.92
N VAL A 109 -9.45 9.66 11.43
CA VAL A 109 -8.85 10.95 11.84
C VAL A 109 -9.80 12.10 11.52
N VAL A 110 -10.41 12.13 10.33
CA VAL A 110 -11.37 13.19 9.95
C VAL A 110 -12.60 13.18 10.86
N VAL A 111 -13.14 12.00 11.19
CA VAL A 111 -14.29 11.87 12.08
C VAL A 111 -13.95 12.32 13.50
N ASP A 112 -12.80 11.91 14.03
CA ASP A 112 -12.34 12.27 15.37
C ASP A 112 -12.17 13.80 15.49
N GLU A 113 -11.57 14.45 14.49
CA GLU A 113 -11.44 15.93 14.43
C GLU A 113 -12.80 16.64 14.30
N ALA A 114 -13.71 16.09 13.50
CA ALA A 114 -15.06 16.63 13.35
C ALA A 114 -15.83 16.58 14.68
N ILE A 115 -15.79 15.45 15.38
CA ILE A 115 -16.41 15.29 16.71
C ILE A 115 -15.82 16.30 17.69
N ALA A 116 -14.48 16.39 17.77
CA ALA A 116 -13.80 17.32 18.67
C ALA A 116 -14.20 18.78 18.40
N TYR A 117 -14.32 19.17 17.12
CA TYR A 117 -14.81 20.49 16.74
C TYR A 117 -16.23 20.73 17.26
N ALA A 118 -17.15 19.78 17.04
CA ALA A 118 -18.54 19.94 17.43
C ALA A 118 -18.75 19.96 18.94
N GLU A 119 -18.03 19.12 19.70
CA GLU A 119 -18.03 19.14 21.16
C GLU A 119 -17.49 20.48 21.72
N GLY A 120 -16.63 21.16 20.97
CA GLY A 120 -16.09 22.48 21.32
C GLY A 120 -17.05 23.65 21.09
N LEU A 121 -18.19 23.46 20.40
CA LEU A 121 -19.11 24.53 20.08
C LEU A 121 -20.05 24.89 21.24
N LYS A 122 -20.24 26.19 21.46
CA LYS A 122 -21.31 26.72 22.33
C LYS A 122 -22.57 26.93 21.51
N LEU A 123 -23.44 25.93 21.51
CA LEU A 123 -24.71 25.96 20.78
C LEU A 123 -25.79 26.71 21.56
N ALA A 124 -26.78 27.25 20.85
CA ALA A 124 -27.89 27.99 21.47
C ALA A 124 -28.88 27.06 22.18
N GLY A 125 -28.90 25.77 21.81
CA GLY A 125 -29.77 24.75 22.40
C GLY A 125 -31.23 24.94 22.00
N ASN A 126 -31.49 25.56 20.85
CA ASN A 126 -32.83 25.87 20.38
C ASN A 126 -33.38 24.84 19.38
N GLY A 127 -32.63 23.76 19.12
CA GLY A 127 -33.02 22.66 18.23
C GLY A 127 -32.94 23.03 16.75
N LYS A 128 -32.23 24.10 16.41
CA LYS A 128 -32.00 24.55 15.02
C LYS A 128 -30.57 24.28 14.56
N GLU A 129 -29.78 23.62 15.39
CA GLU A 129 -28.43 23.20 15.07
C GLU A 129 -28.47 21.99 14.13
N VAL A 130 -27.82 22.11 12.98
CA VAL A 130 -27.86 21.10 11.91
C VAL A 130 -26.45 20.74 11.49
N TRP A 131 -26.23 19.45 11.25
CA TRP A 131 -25.05 18.92 10.57
C TRP A 131 -25.47 18.29 9.26
N VAL A 132 -24.85 18.70 8.16
CA VAL A 132 -25.14 18.17 6.84
C VAL A 132 -24.10 17.11 6.47
N PHE A 133 -24.56 15.94 6.07
CA PHE A 133 -23.71 14.85 5.58
C PHE A 133 -24.03 14.58 4.12
N ASP A 134 -23.00 14.36 3.33
CA ASP A 134 -23.15 13.75 2.02
C ASP A 134 -23.43 12.24 2.17
N ILE A 135 -23.98 11.63 1.14
CA ILE A 135 -24.36 10.21 1.15
C ILE A 135 -23.21 9.36 0.63
N ASP A 136 -22.90 9.50 -0.65
CA ASP A 136 -21.95 8.66 -1.37
C ASP A 136 -20.51 8.95 -0.90
N GLU A 137 -19.75 7.88 -0.64
CA GLU A 137 -18.36 7.88 -0.15
C GLU A 137 -18.15 8.60 1.21
N THR A 138 -19.22 9.08 1.83
CA THR A 138 -19.20 9.81 3.10
C THR A 138 -19.96 9.04 4.19
N SER A 139 -21.26 8.82 3.99
CA SER A 139 -22.11 8.08 4.93
C SER A 139 -22.31 6.63 4.48
N LEU A 140 -22.32 6.40 3.17
CA LEU A 140 -22.44 5.10 2.52
C LEU A 140 -21.24 4.88 1.60
N SER A 141 -20.86 3.63 1.37
CA SER A 141 -19.72 3.29 0.53
C SER A 141 -20.15 2.54 -0.71
N ASN A 142 -19.75 3.04 -1.88
CA ASN A 142 -19.86 2.36 -3.17
C ASN A 142 -18.63 1.46 -3.44
N LEU A 143 -17.79 1.20 -2.44
CA LEU A 143 -16.58 0.38 -2.58
C LEU A 143 -16.85 -1.02 -3.15
N PRO A 144 -17.94 -1.75 -2.79
CA PRO A 144 -18.22 -3.05 -3.41
C PRO A 144 -18.37 -2.94 -4.93
N TYR A 145 -19.03 -1.88 -5.42
CA TYR A 145 -19.17 -1.63 -6.85
C TYR A 145 -17.80 -1.34 -7.49
N TYR A 146 -17.03 -0.40 -6.93
CA TYR A 146 -15.73 -0.04 -7.49
C TYR A 146 -14.70 -1.18 -7.44
N ALA A 147 -14.78 -2.08 -6.47
CA ALA A 147 -13.91 -3.26 -6.39
C ALA A 147 -14.12 -4.23 -7.57
N GLU A 148 -15.31 -4.28 -8.15
CA GLU A 148 -15.62 -5.08 -9.35
C GLU A 148 -15.34 -4.33 -10.66
N HIS A 149 -15.13 -3.01 -10.60
CA HIS A 149 -15.00 -2.12 -11.77
C HIS A 149 -13.66 -1.36 -11.80
N GLY A 150 -12.60 -1.98 -11.29
CA GLY A 150 -11.24 -1.46 -11.42
C GLY A 150 -10.98 -0.20 -10.61
N PHE A 151 -11.61 -0.05 -9.45
CA PHE A 151 -11.36 1.06 -8.52
C PHE A 151 -11.37 2.46 -9.16
N GLY A 152 -12.19 2.65 -10.21
CA GLY A 152 -12.36 3.94 -10.87
C GLY A 152 -11.35 4.26 -11.99
N TYR A 153 -10.52 3.33 -12.45
CA TYR A 153 -9.68 3.55 -13.64
C TYR A 153 -10.48 3.45 -14.96
N THR A 154 -11.58 2.71 -14.95
CA THR A 154 -12.46 2.50 -16.11
C THR A 154 -13.61 3.50 -16.08
N LEU A 155 -13.87 4.18 -17.21
CA LEU A 155 -15.11 4.93 -17.41
C LEU A 155 -16.25 3.94 -17.71
N ILE A 156 -17.34 4.08 -16.97
CA ILE A 156 -18.55 3.26 -17.10
C ILE A 156 -19.63 4.09 -17.79
#